data_AF-A0A8I0GA76-F1
#
_entry.id   AF-A0A8I0GA76-F1
#
_cell.length_a   1.000
_cell.length_b   1.000
_cell.length_c   1.000
_cell.angle_alpha   90.00
_cell.angle_beta   90.00
_cell.angle_gamma   90.00
#
_symmetry.space_group_name_H-M   'P 1'
#
loop_
_entity.id
_entity.type
_entity.pdbx_description
1 polymer ?
#
loop_
_entity_poly.entity_id
_entity_poly.type
_entity_poly.pdbx_seq_one_letter_code
_entity_poly.pdbx_strand_id
1 'polypeptide(L)'
;MNDNELNTVPATVLKVMAAQVDRAGGPVPIRSNDDRAALAAVALWQFARLTGLDDDGESLDTVLTDFLGDMLHLCEQCGTSGAGEARFNAALRIAKMHFEQESGEDDGDISW
;
A
#
# COMPACT_ATOMS: atom_id res chain seq x y z
N MET A 1 -0.08 -27.41 -13.69
CA MET A 1 -0.36 -25.97 -13.82
C MET A 1 -1.64 -25.73 -13.08
N ASN A 2 -1.51 -25.07 -11.95
CA ASN A 2 -2.50 -24.91 -10.91
C ASN A 2 -3.08 -23.52 -11.11
N ASP A 3 -4.40 -23.42 -11.18
CA ASP A 3 -5.18 -22.23 -11.50
C ASP A 3 -4.95 -21.03 -10.54
N ASN A 4 -4.08 -21.21 -9.54
CA ASN A 4 -3.69 -20.24 -8.53
C ASN A 4 -2.60 -19.25 -9.01
N GLU A 5 -1.78 -19.62 -10.01
CA GLU A 5 -0.75 -18.72 -10.57
C GLU A 5 -1.34 -17.67 -11.52
N LEU A 6 -2.57 -17.88 -12.00
CA LEU A 6 -3.27 -16.97 -12.93
C LEU A 6 -4.05 -15.83 -12.22
N ASN A 7 -4.19 -15.88 -10.89
CA ASN A 7 -4.92 -14.88 -10.11
C ASN A 7 -3.99 -13.95 -9.31
N THR A 8 -2.69 -14.10 -9.45
CA THR A 8 -1.72 -13.26 -8.77
C THR A 8 -1.58 -11.93 -9.50
N VAL A 9 -1.75 -10.81 -8.78
CA VAL A 9 -1.51 -9.48 -9.33
C VAL A 9 0.00 -9.29 -9.46
N PRO A 10 0.54 -9.03 -10.66
CA PRO A 10 1.97 -8.83 -10.83
C PRO A 10 2.42 -7.50 -10.21
N ALA A 11 3.62 -7.47 -9.65
CA ALA A 11 4.22 -6.28 -9.04
C ALA A 11 4.30 -5.10 -10.02
N THR A 12 4.38 -5.38 -11.33
CA THR A 12 4.43 -4.37 -12.39
C THR A 12 3.15 -3.51 -12.51
N VAL A 13 2.03 -3.90 -11.90
CA VAL A 13 0.86 -3.01 -11.73
C VAL A 13 1.22 -1.75 -10.94
N LEU A 14 2.12 -1.84 -9.96
CA LEU A 14 2.57 -0.70 -9.15
C LEU A 14 3.21 0.38 -10.02
N LYS A 15 3.96 0.00 -11.06
CA LYS A 15 4.56 0.93 -12.03
C LYS A 15 3.49 1.74 -12.77
N VAL A 16 2.42 1.09 -13.20
CA VAL A 16 1.33 1.72 -13.95
C VAL A 16 0.59 2.74 -13.07
N MET A 17 0.32 2.37 -11.81
CA MET A 17 -0.33 3.24 -10.84
C MET A 17 0.57 4.41 -10.42
N ALA A 18 1.86 4.15 -10.15
CA ALA A 18 2.84 5.18 -9.79
C ALA A 18 3.01 6.24 -10.88
N ALA A 19 2.97 5.85 -12.16
CA ALA A 19 3.09 6.76 -13.30
C ALA A 19 1.95 7.80 -13.40
N GLN A 20 0.84 7.58 -12.69
CA GLN A 20 -0.25 8.56 -12.59
C GLN A 20 0.15 9.75 -11.71
N VAL A 21 1.00 9.51 -10.71
CA VAL A 21 1.45 10.49 -9.71
C VAL A 21 2.57 11.39 -10.24
N ASP A 22 3.53 10.83 -10.98
CA ASP A 22 4.69 11.56 -11.54
C ASP A 22 4.30 12.76 -12.43
N ARG A 23 3.08 12.76 -12.97
CA ARG A 23 2.55 13.84 -13.81
C ARG A 23 2.17 15.10 -13.02
N ALA A 24 2.11 15.04 -11.68
CA ALA A 24 1.61 16.13 -10.85
C ALA A 24 2.62 17.28 -10.61
N GLY A 25 3.93 17.03 -10.71
CA GLY A 25 4.99 18.07 -10.62
C GLY A 25 5.04 18.88 -9.31
N GLY A 26 4.34 18.44 -8.26
CA GLY A 26 4.17 19.11 -6.97
C GLY A 26 3.42 18.21 -5.97
N PRO A 27 3.00 18.73 -4.79
CA PRO A 27 2.23 17.95 -3.82
C PRO A 27 0.99 17.35 -4.47
N VAL A 28 0.79 16.05 -4.29
CA VAL A 28 -0.29 15.30 -4.92
C VAL A 28 -1.57 15.53 -4.10
N PRO A 29 -2.59 16.21 -4.64
CA PRO A 29 -3.84 16.39 -3.93
C PRO A 29 -4.58 15.05 -3.85
N ILE A 30 -4.91 14.59 -2.64
CA ILE A 30 -5.71 13.37 -2.42
C ILE A 30 -7.19 13.74 -2.49
N ARG A 31 -7.87 13.33 -3.57
CA ARG A 31 -9.29 13.62 -3.81
C ARG A 31 -10.16 12.38 -3.94
N SER A 32 -9.55 11.24 -4.23
CA SER A 32 -10.24 9.96 -4.38
C SER A 32 -9.46 8.81 -3.75
N ASN A 33 -10.10 7.64 -3.65
CA ASN A 33 -9.43 6.41 -3.27
C ASN A 33 -8.36 5.99 -4.30
N ASP A 34 -8.56 6.31 -5.58
CA ASP A 34 -7.57 6.08 -6.63
C ASP A 34 -6.30 6.91 -6.41
N ASP A 35 -6.42 8.17 -5.96
CA ASP A 35 -5.25 9.00 -5.63
C ASP A 35 -4.45 8.39 -4.47
N ARG A 36 -5.14 7.83 -3.46
CA ARG A 36 -4.50 7.15 -2.32
C ARG A 36 -3.77 5.89 -2.76
N ALA A 37 -4.42 5.08 -3.61
CA ALA A 37 -3.84 3.88 -4.17
C ALA A 37 -2.63 4.18 -5.07
N ALA A 38 -2.71 5.20 -5.92
CA ALA A 38 -1.61 5.62 -6.78
C ALA A 38 -0.42 6.13 -5.96
N LEU A 39 -0.66 6.89 -4.88
CA LEU A 39 0.40 7.32 -3.96
C LEU A 39 1.07 6.15 -3.23
N ALA A 40 0.28 5.19 -2.74
CA ALA A 40 0.83 3.98 -2.14
C ALA A 40 1.68 3.19 -3.15
N ALA A 41 1.23 3.13 -4.41
CA ALA A 41 1.96 2.46 -5.48
C ALA A 41 3.31 3.12 -5.80
N VAL A 42 3.46 4.44 -5.65
CA VAL A 42 4.78 5.10 -5.79
C VAL A 42 5.78 4.56 -4.77
N ALA A 43 5.37 4.47 -3.50
CA ALA A 43 6.24 3.98 -2.43
C ALA A 43 6.60 2.50 -2.66
N LEU A 44 5.61 1.65 -2.96
CA LEU A 44 5.82 0.22 -3.19
C LEU A 44 6.61 -0.06 -4.46
N TRP A 45 6.40 0.70 -5.54
CA TRP A 45 7.19 0.58 -6.77
C TRP A 45 8.66 0.95 -6.55
N GLN A 46 8.90 2.04 -5.81
CA GLN A 46 10.27 2.43 -5.46
C GLN A 46 10.92 1.38 -4.56
N PHE A 47 10.19 0.80 -3.61
CA PHE A 47 10.67 -0.31 -2.79
C PHE A 47 11.02 -1.53 -3.64
N ALA A 48 10.10 -1.99 -4.50
CA ALA A 48 10.32 -3.13 -5.39
C ALA A 48 11.60 -2.98 -6.22
N ARG A 49 11.83 -1.79 -6.78
CA ARG A 49 13.05 -1.49 -7.55
C ARG A 49 14.33 -1.53 -6.71
N LEU A 50 14.26 -1.19 -5.43
CA LEU A 50 15.42 -1.20 -4.53
C LEU A 50 15.74 -2.62 -4.03
N THR A 51 14.75 -3.50 -4.00
CA THR A 51 14.89 -4.89 -3.53
C THR A 51 15.01 -5.91 -4.66
N GLY A 52 14.77 -5.50 -5.91
CA GLY A 52 14.77 -6.39 -7.09
C GLY A 52 13.48 -7.17 -7.27
N LEU A 53 12.38 -6.71 -6.65
CA LEU A 53 11.04 -7.28 -6.79
C LEU A 53 10.22 -6.61 -7.91
N ASP A 54 10.88 -5.89 -8.84
CA ASP A 54 10.25 -5.10 -9.90
C ASP A 54 10.03 -5.86 -11.22
N ASP A 55 10.11 -7.19 -11.18
CA ASP A 55 9.94 -8.09 -12.33
C ASP A 55 8.52 -8.66 -12.45
N ASP A 56 8.15 -9.11 -13.65
CA ASP A 56 6.82 -9.69 -13.97
C ASP A 56 6.58 -11.05 -13.26
N GLY A 57 7.64 -11.71 -12.79
CA GLY A 57 7.55 -12.93 -11.98
C GLY A 57 7.18 -12.70 -10.52
N GLU A 58 7.25 -11.46 -10.04
CA GLU A 58 6.98 -11.12 -8.65
C GLU A 58 5.54 -10.65 -8.43
N SER A 59 4.99 -11.00 -7.27
CA SER A 59 3.62 -10.65 -6.92
C SER A 59 3.54 -9.35 -6.13
N LEU A 60 2.43 -8.63 -6.31
CA LEU A 60 2.08 -7.51 -5.45
C LEU A 60 2.05 -7.92 -3.97
N ASP A 61 1.58 -9.13 -3.66
CA ASP A 61 1.50 -9.64 -2.28
C ASP A 61 2.90 -9.84 -1.68
N THR A 62 3.89 -10.29 -2.47
CA THR A 62 5.29 -10.38 -2.07
C THR A 62 5.82 -9.00 -1.70
N VAL A 63 5.68 -8.04 -2.62
CA VAL A 63 6.16 -6.66 -2.41
C VAL A 63 5.51 -6.04 -1.18
N LEU A 64 4.20 -6.22 -1.01
CA LEU A 64 3.46 -5.69 0.14
C LEU A 64 3.91 -6.33 1.45
N THR A 65 4.06 -7.65 1.48
CA THR A 65 4.46 -8.38 2.70
C THR A 65 5.87 -7.99 3.13
N ASP A 66 6.82 -7.94 2.19
CA ASP A 66 8.20 -7.56 2.45
C ASP A 66 8.30 -6.10 2.91
N PHE A 67 7.54 -5.19 2.27
CA PHE A 67 7.48 -3.79 2.69
C PHE A 67 6.93 -3.62 4.11
N LEU A 68 5.87 -4.35 4.47
CA LEU A 68 5.32 -4.33 5.83
C LEU A 68 6.31 -4.92 6.85
N GLY A 69 7.07 -5.94 6.48
CA GLY A 69 8.17 -6.49 7.28
C GLY A 69 9.26 -5.44 7.55
N ASP A 70 9.67 -4.69 6.54
CA ASP A 70 10.66 -3.61 6.69
C ASP A 70 10.12 -2.44 7.52
N MET A 71 8.82 -2.12 7.40
CA MET A 71 8.18 -1.13 8.28
C MET A 71 8.14 -1.59 9.74
N LEU A 72 8.00 -2.90 9.99
CA LEU A 72 8.07 -3.46 11.35
C LEU A 72 9.48 -3.31 11.91
N HIS A 73 10.50 -3.66 11.14
CA HIS A 73 11.90 -3.45 11.50
C HIS A 73 12.21 -1.97 11.76
N LEU A 74 11.69 -1.07 10.93
CA LEU A 74 11.81 0.38 11.13
C LEU A 74 11.18 0.83 12.46
N CYS A 75 9.99 0.34 12.79
CA CYS A 75 9.34 0.68 14.06
C CYS A 75 10.14 0.20 15.27
N GLU A 76 10.80 -0.95 15.16
CA GLU A 76 11.68 -1.48 16.21
C GLU A 76 12.93 -0.61 16.38
N GLN A 77 13.56 -0.20 15.28
CA GLN A 77 14.78 0.63 15.32
C GLN A 77 14.52 2.07 15.78
N CYS A 78 13.38 2.66 15.40
CA CYS A 78 13.02 4.04 15.76
C CYS A 78 12.28 4.16 17.09
N GLY A 79 11.86 3.06 17.69
CA GLY A 79 11.17 3.05 18.98
C GLY A 79 12.13 3.27 20.13
N THR A 80 11.75 4.13 21.08
CA THR A 80 12.30 4.00 22.44
C THR A 80 11.66 2.77 23.08
N SER A 81 12.43 1.98 23.84
CA SER A 81 11.94 0.85 24.67
C SER A 81 11.50 -0.46 23.98
N GLY A 82 11.92 -0.75 22.74
CA GLY A 82 11.76 -2.09 22.14
C GLY A 82 10.28 -2.52 21.97
N ALA A 83 9.41 -1.55 21.72
CA ALA A 83 7.97 -1.74 21.54
C ALA A 83 7.53 -1.43 20.10
N GLY A 84 8.41 -1.68 19.11
CA GLY A 84 8.19 -1.34 17.72
C GLY A 84 6.99 -2.07 17.11
N GLU A 85 6.89 -3.38 17.38
CA GLU A 85 5.76 -4.20 16.92
C GLU A 85 4.43 -3.68 17.47
N ALA A 86 4.35 -3.38 18.78
CA ALA A 86 3.14 -2.83 19.38
C ALA A 86 2.73 -1.49 18.76
N ARG A 87 3.71 -0.64 18.45
CA ARG A 87 3.50 0.65 17.77
C ARG A 87 2.98 0.45 16.35
N PHE A 88 3.60 -0.45 15.57
CA PHE A 88 3.17 -0.77 14.21
C PHE A 88 1.73 -1.29 14.19
N ASN A 89 1.41 -2.25 15.06
CA ASN A 89 0.07 -2.81 15.17
C ASN A 89 -0.99 -1.77 15.57
N ALA A 90 -0.64 -0.84 16.46
CA ALA A 90 -1.52 0.27 16.82
C ALA A 90 -1.80 1.20 15.63
N ALA A 91 -0.77 1.54 14.85
CA ALA A 91 -0.90 2.36 13.65
C ALA A 91 -1.74 1.66 12.56
N LEU A 92 -1.48 0.36 12.31
CA LEU A 92 -2.24 -0.44 11.35
C LEU A 92 -3.72 -0.53 11.74
N ARG A 93 -4.03 -0.68 13.03
CA ARG A 93 -5.42 -0.66 13.52
C ARG A 93 -6.12 0.66 13.21
N ILE A 94 -5.46 1.79 13.45
CA ILE A 94 -6.03 3.12 13.16
C ILE A 94 -6.21 3.32 11.66
N ALA A 95 -5.23 2.90 10.85
CA ALA A 95 -5.32 2.96 9.38
C ALA A 95 -6.52 2.15 8.84
N LYS A 96 -6.77 0.96 9.41
CA LYS A 96 -7.96 0.16 9.09
C LYS A 96 -9.26 0.89 9.43
N MET A 97 -9.34 1.50 10.61
CA MET A 97 -10.52 2.29 11.00
C MET A 97 -10.78 3.45 10.02
N HIS A 98 -9.74 4.14 9.56
CA HIS A 98 -9.89 5.19 8.55
C HIS A 98 -10.38 4.64 7.20
N PHE A 99 -9.80 3.52 6.74
CA PHE A 99 -10.24 2.86 5.51
C PHE A 99 -11.72 2.45 5.57
N GLU A 100 -12.16 1.87 6.69
CA GLU A 100 -13.55 1.47 6.92
C GLU A 100 -14.51 2.67 6.92
N GLN A 101 -14.14 3.77 7.57
CA GLN A 101 -14.92 5.01 7.57
C GLN A 101 -15.08 5.59 6.16
N GLU A 102 -13.98 5.67 5.41
CA GLU A 102 -13.96 6.17 4.03
C GLU A 102 -14.71 5.24 3.05
N SER A 103 -14.87 3.96 3.39
CA SER A 103 -15.61 2.97 2.57
C SER A 103 -17.09 2.85 2.94
N GLY A 104 -17.48 3.26 4.16
CA GLY A 104 -18.86 3.19 4.66
C GLY A 104 -19.73 4.42 4.36
N GLU A 105 -19.16 5.47 3.76
CA GLU A 105 -19.87 6.71 3.41
C GLU A 105 -20.71 6.63 2.10
N ASP A 106 -20.73 5.48 1.40
CA ASP A 106 -21.52 5.27 0.16
C ASP A 106 -22.95 4.73 0.40
N ASP A 107 -23.32 4.38 1.65
CA ASP A 107 -24.66 3.90 2.01
C ASP A 107 -25.55 5.00 2.63
N GLY A 108 -25.43 6.22 2.12
CA GLY A 108 -26.21 7.38 2.53
C GLY A 108 -27.37 7.70 1.57
N ASP A 109 -28.53 7.11 1.84
CA ASP A 109 -29.87 7.70 1.64
C ASP A 109 -30.30 8.12 0.21
N ILE A 110 -31.05 7.24 -0.48
CA ILE A 110 -32.14 7.69 -1.36
C ILE A 110 -33.39 6.84 -1.05
N SER A 111 -34.09 7.17 0.04
CA SER A 111 -35.51 6.81 0.20
C SER A 111 -36.37 7.91 -0.43
N TRP A 112 -36.90 7.68 -1.64
CA TRP A 112 -38.07 8.43 -2.15
C TRP A 112 -39.37 7.87 -1.58
#